data_AF-A0A925L3Z4-F1
#
_entry.id   AF-A0A925L3Z4-F1
#
_cell.length_a   1.000
_cell.length_b   1.000
_cell.length_c   1.000
_cell.angle_alpha   90.00
_cell.angle_beta   90.00
_cell.angle_gamma   90.00
#
_symmetry.space_group_name_H-M   'P 1'
#
loop_
_entity.id
_entity.type
_entity.pdbx_description
1 polymer ?
#
loop_
_entity_poly.entity_id
_entity_poly.type
_entity_poly.pdbx_seq_one_letter_code
_entity_poly.pdbx_strand_id
1 'polypeptide(L)'
;MLCAGPQLISVMNCGVPVPAGVIVAYEGAVASIPAGWHLCNGTNGTPDLSDRFVIGADATHAVGMAGGGNAITATCSTDGAHSGPASSKIETAGETASGIGGTLISGGHAHALIATVDWVPPHYTLVYIKAVLETVLPAGAVVWSVDAAAPAGWSVQANAKGRFIRGVGDDTRQSGGAGTATYALASAIAGSHTHKNATTGLDYGGGQASYSVPARGEHVHADTPGSVSVPQPPYLALLCIRSTVTGKVKTRMVMAYDGVAASIPTGWRLCDGTNGTPDLRGRLPLGSDPDTGLAIGAVGGSEGTVSITGAIAAVTITHNHWQASGGQDDQPMGGYHDDYIWTHGHTYSGTITPRAKWYAAHFITPAS
;
A
#
# COMPACT_ATOMS: atom_id res chain seq x y z
N MET A 1 -55.10 52.16 -11.88
CA MET A 1 -55.19 51.28 -10.69
C MET A 1 -55.54 49.91 -11.23
N LEU A 2 -54.70 48.88 -11.25
CA LEU A 2 -53.62 48.47 -10.35
C LEU A 2 -52.27 48.31 -11.10
N CYS A 3 -51.19 48.68 -10.42
CA CYS A 3 -49.82 48.32 -10.74
C CYS A 3 -49.59 46.84 -10.39
N ALA A 4 -49.06 46.04 -11.32
CA ALA A 4 -48.56 44.70 -11.04
C ALA A 4 -47.29 44.83 -10.19
N GLY A 5 -47.37 44.47 -8.90
CA GLY A 5 -46.21 44.40 -8.03
C GLY A 5 -45.22 43.34 -8.52
N PRO A 6 -43.91 43.55 -8.34
CA PRO A 6 -42.92 42.53 -8.68
C PRO A 6 -43.16 41.31 -7.80
N GLN A 7 -43.35 40.15 -8.44
CA GLN A 7 -43.33 38.89 -7.71
C GLN A 7 -41.95 38.76 -7.08
N LEU A 8 -41.92 38.79 -5.75
CA LEU A 8 -40.77 38.39 -4.97
C LEU A 8 -40.37 36.99 -5.45
N ILE A 9 -39.32 36.92 -6.28
CA ILE A 9 -38.46 35.74 -6.32
C ILE A 9 -37.99 35.60 -4.88
N SER A 10 -38.67 34.73 -4.13
CA SER A 10 -38.13 34.20 -2.90
C SER A 10 -36.85 33.50 -3.33
N VAL A 11 -35.72 34.19 -3.19
CA VAL A 11 -34.43 33.54 -3.09
C VAL A 11 -34.51 32.74 -1.80
N MET A 12 -35.19 31.60 -1.84
CA MET A 12 -35.12 30.64 -0.77
C MET A 12 -33.63 30.34 -0.67
N ASN A 13 -33.03 30.73 0.45
CA ASN A 13 -31.78 30.17 0.90
C ASN A 13 -32.05 28.69 1.24
N CYS A 14 -32.31 27.89 0.18
CA CYS A 14 -32.68 26.48 0.17
C CYS A 14 -31.41 25.67 0.39
N GLY A 15 -30.84 25.83 1.57
CA GLY A 15 -29.72 25.04 2.02
C GLY A 15 -29.98 24.51 3.42
N VAL A 16 -29.37 23.38 3.74
CA VAL A 16 -29.42 22.77 5.06
C VAL A 16 -28.19 23.20 5.88
N PRO A 17 -28.32 23.38 7.21
CA PRO A 17 -27.16 23.59 8.06
C PRO A 17 -26.24 22.36 8.03
N VAL A 18 -24.96 22.58 8.33
CA VAL A 18 -23.96 21.53 8.49
C VAL A 18 -24.08 20.94 9.89
N PRO A 19 -24.41 19.66 10.06
CA PRO A 19 -24.46 19.05 11.37
C PRO A 19 -23.06 18.84 11.96
N ALA A 20 -22.99 18.80 13.30
CA ALA A 20 -21.80 18.38 14.01
C ALA A 20 -21.37 16.97 13.55
N GLY A 21 -20.08 16.75 13.36
CA GLY A 21 -19.53 15.49 12.86
C GLY A 21 -19.19 15.51 11.37
N VAL A 22 -19.69 16.47 10.59
CA VAL A 22 -19.32 16.61 9.18
C VAL A 22 -17.84 16.95 9.03
N ILE A 23 -17.17 16.24 8.14
CA ILE A 23 -15.78 16.45 7.76
C ILE A 23 -15.75 16.91 6.30
N VAL A 24 -15.02 18.01 6.05
CA VAL A 24 -14.77 18.53 4.70
C VAL A 24 -13.28 18.79 4.51
N ALA A 25 -12.82 18.69 3.27
CA ALA A 25 -11.51 19.24 2.93
C ALA A 25 -11.59 20.77 2.96
N TYR A 26 -10.47 21.45 3.19
CA TYR A 26 -10.44 22.90 3.36
C TYR A 26 -9.20 23.50 2.71
N GLU A 27 -9.40 24.54 1.92
CA GLU A 27 -8.32 25.23 1.21
C GLU A 27 -7.85 26.51 1.90
N GLY A 28 -8.60 27.03 2.88
CA GLY A 28 -8.13 28.17 3.67
C GLY A 28 -6.92 27.82 4.54
N ALA A 29 -6.32 28.86 5.15
CA ALA A 29 -5.18 28.69 6.04
C ALA A 29 -5.60 27.98 7.35
N VAL A 30 -4.76 27.10 7.88
CA VAL A 30 -4.99 26.42 9.17
C VAL A 30 -5.21 27.42 10.31
N ALA A 31 -4.48 28.54 10.30
CA ALA A 31 -4.63 29.60 11.30
C ALA A 31 -5.97 30.36 11.21
N SER A 32 -6.70 30.21 10.09
CA SER A 32 -7.95 30.91 9.80
C SER A 32 -9.18 29.97 9.80
N ILE A 33 -9.05 28.77 10.37
CA ILE A 33 -10.18 27.84 10.50
C ILE A 33 -11.32 28.53 11.30
N PRO A 34 -12.53 28.65 10.74
CA PRO A 34 -13.60 29.40 11.40
C PRO A 34 -14.16 28.72 12.65
N ALA A 35 -14.81 29.52 13.50
CA ALA A 35 -15.51 29.01 14.68
C ALA A 35 -16.54 27.93 14.30
N GLY A 36 -16.67 26.93 15.17
CA GLY A 36 -17.50 25.74 14.93
C GLY A 36 -16.81 24.64 14.11
N TRP A 37 -15.57 24.86 13.66
CA TRP A 37 -14.74 23.88 12.95
C TRP A 37 -13.40 23.68 13.64
N HIS A 38 -12.92 22.45 13.68
CA HIS A 38 -11.57 22.12 14.17
C HIS A 38 -10.78 21.36 13.10
N LEU A 39 -9.45 21.54 13.09
CA LEU A 39 -8.54 20.75 12.26
C LEU A 39 -8.61 19.26 12.63
N CYS A 40 -8.61 18.38 11.63
CA CYS A 40 -8.58 16.92 11.81
C CYS A 40 -7.13 16.43 11.98
N ASN A 41 -6.56 16.73 13.15
CA ASN A 41 -5.19 16.35 13.54
C ASN A 41 -5.14 15.45 14.78
N GLY A 42 -6.27 14.84 15.17
CA GLY A 42 -6.35 14.00 16.37
C GLY A 42 -6.52 14.75 17.69
N THR A 43 -6.69 16.08 17.65
CA THR A 43 -6.90 16.92 18.84
C THR A 43 -8.32 17.48 18.87
N ASN A 44 -8.76 18.00 20.02
CA ASN A 44 -10.07 18.66 20.17
C ASN A 44 -11.27 17.79 19.70
N GLY A 45 -11.18 16.47 19.88
CA GLY A 45 -12.22 15.51 19.51
C GLY A 45 -12.40 15.30 18.01
N THR A 46 -11.37 15.60 17.19
CA THR A 46 -11.35 15.28 15.76
C THR A 46 -10.49 14.05 15.49
N PRO A 47 -10.75 13.29 14.40
CA PRO A 47 -9.82 12.26 13.94
C PRO A 47 -8.52 12.90 13.42
N ASP A 48 -7.43 12.13 13.40
CA ASP A 48 -6.22 12.52 12.66
C ASP A 48 -6.34 12.05 11.21
N LEU A 49 -6.48 13.01 10.29
CA LEU A 49 -6.57 12.76 8.85
C LEU A 49 -5.29 13.13 8.10
N SER A 50 -4.21 13.48 8.81
CA SER A 50 -2.90 13.71 8.19
C SER A 50 -2.42 12.42 7.52
N ASP A 51 -1.92 12.50 6.28
CA ASP A 51 -1.48 11.32 5.50
C ASP A 51 -2.59 10.25 5.35
N ARG A 52 -3.85 10.67 5.22
CA ARG A 52 -4.96 9.73 5.06
C ARG A 52 -5.96 10.21 4.02
N PHE A 53 -6.57 9.26 3.35
CA PHE A 53 -7.77 9.45 2.54
C PHE A 53 -9.01 9.17 3.37
N VAL A 54 -10.17 9.68 2.96
CA VAL A 54 -11.46 9.32 3.59
C VAL A 54 -12.18 8.28 2.73
N ILE A 55 -12.39 7.10 3.30
CA ILE A 55 -13.13 5.99 2.67
C ILE A 55 -14.54 5.92 3.25
N GLY A 56 -15.52 5.58 2.43
CA GLY A 56 -16.89 5.41 2.90
C GLY A 56 -17.03 4.15 3.74
N ALA A 57 -17.59 4.30 4.93
CA ALA A 57 -17.74 3.20 5.86
C ALA A 57 -18.67 2.10 5.33
N ASP A 58 -18.28 0.85 5.58
CA ASP A 58 -18.99 -0.38 5.20
C ASP A 58 -18.78 -1.48 6.25
N ALA A 59 -19.08 -2.74 5.90
CA ALA A 59 -18.91 -3.87 6.82
C ALA A 59 -17.45 -4.16 7.21
N THR A 60 -16.48 -3.75 6.39
CA THR A 60 -15.03 -3.94 6.60
C THR A 60 -14.31 -2.67 7.04
N HIS A 61 -14.94 -1.51 6.85
CA HIS A 61 -14.47 -0.17 7.16
C HIS A 61 -15.42 0.48 8.17
N ALA A 62 -15.33 0.11 9.45
CA ALA A 62 -16.17 0.72 10.48
C ALA A 62 -15.82 2.20 10.69
N VAL A 63 -16.83 3.06 10.93
CA VAL A 63 -16.63 4.49 11.19
C VAL A 63 -15.65 4.72 12.34
N GLY A 64 -14.76 5.70 12.18
CA GLY A 64 -13.76 6.05 13.19
C GLY A 64 -12.48 5.21 13.11
N MET A 65 -12.49 4.13 12.33
CA MET A 65 -11.31 3.31 12.14
C MET A 65 -10.38 3.92 11.08
N ALA A 66 -9.09 3.70 11.26
CA ALA A 66 -8.07 4.00 10.28
C ALA A 66 -7.30 2.73 9.91
N GLY A 67 -6.77 2.69 8.70
CA GLY A 67 -6.04 1.53 8.21
C GLY A 67 -5.28 1.83 6.93
N GLY A 68 -4.94 0.76 6.20
CA GLY A 68 -4.05 0.82 5.05
C GLY A 68 -2.58 0.73 5.44
N GLY A 69 -1.71 1.02 4.48
CA GLY A 69 -0.29 0.71 4.53
C GLY A 69 0.06 -0.35 3.50
N ASN A 70 1.07 -0.06 2.70
CA ASN A 70 1.51 -0.98 1.65
C ASN A 70 2.15 -2.21 2.28
N ALA A 71 1.78 -3.38 1.79
CA ALA A 71 2.40 -4.64 2.16
C ALA A 71 3.00 -5.31 0.93
N ILE A 72 4.10 -6.02 1.13
CA ILE A 72 4.76 -6.82 0.12
C ILE A 72 5.19 -8.14 0.74
N THR A 73 4.95 -9.22 0.02
CA THR A 73 5.40 -10.55 0.38
C THR A 73 6.06 -11.14 -0.85
N ALA A 74 7.32 -11.49 -0.73
CA ALA A 74 8.09 -12.05 -1.82
C ALA A 74 8.90 -13.24 -1.33
N THR A 75 9.08 -14.21 -2.22
CA THR A 75 9.93 -15.38 -2.02
C THR A 75 10.93 -15.44 -3.17
N CYS A 76 12.09 -16.02 -2.91
CA CYS A 76 13.04 -16.34 -3.96
C CYS A 76 13.19 -17.85 -4.11
N SER A 77 13.54 -18.23 -5.33
CA SER A 77 13.83 -19.60 -5.74
C SER A 77 15.08 -20.16 -5.06
N THR A 78 15.19 -21.48 -5.08
CA THR A 78 16.36 -22.23 -4.58
C THR A 78 17.35 -22.51 -5.71
N ASP A 79 17.68 -21.50 -6.52
CA ASP A 79 18.44 -21.65 -7.78
C ASP A 79 19.97 -21.62 -7.60
N GLY A 80 20.44 -21.64 -6.36
CA GLY A 80 21.87 -21.65 -6.00
C GLY A 80 22.56 -23.01 -6.09
N ALA A 81 22.09 -23.95 -6.92
CA ALA A 81 22.72 -25.27 -7.00
C ALA A 81 24.00 -25.23 -7.84
N HIS A 82 25.03 -25.98 -7.41
CA HIS A 82 26.27 -26.13 -8.16
C HIS A 82 26.90 -27.51 -7.99
N SER A 83 27.79 -27.86 -8.92
CA SER A 83 28.58 -29.09 -8.87
C SER A 83 30.06 -28.74 -8.98
N GLY A 84 30.87 -29.21 -8.04
CA GLY A 84 32.32 -28.99 -8.01
C GLY A 84 33.11 -30.30 -7.89
N PRO A 85 34.37 -30.32 -8.34
CA PRO A 85 35.28 -31.43 -8.04
C PRO A 85 35.54 -31.46 -6.53
N ALA A 86 35.55 -32.65 -5.94
CA ALA A 86 35.86 -32.83 -4.54
C ALA A 86 36.89 -33.94 -4.35
N SER A 87 37.74 -33.76 -3.34
CA SER A 87 38.67 -34.77 -2.88
C SER A 87 38.27 -35.23 -1.49
N SER A 88 38.16 -36.53 -1.28
CA SER A 88 38.06 -37.09 0.07
C SER A 88 39.42 -37.63 0.48
N LYS A 89 39.85 -37.29 1.71
CA LYS A 89 41.03 -37.88 2.33
C LYS A 89 40.53 -38.86 3.40
N ILE A 90 40.87 -40.13 3.23
CA ILE A 90 40.65 -41.17 4.23
C ILE A 90 42.01 -41.54 4.78
N GLU A 91 42.27 -41.16 6.03
CA GLU A 91 43.44 -41.62 6.77
C GLU A 91 43.00 -42.77 7.67
N THR A 92 43.35 -44.00 7.29
CA THR A 92 43.21 -45.18 8.13
C THR A 92 44.60 -45.58 8.62
N ALA A 93 44.71 -46.07 9.85
CA ALA A 93 45.97 -46.47 10.46
C ALA A 93 46.75 -47.44 9.56
N GLY A 94 47.79 -46.91 8.89
CA GLY A 94 48.74 -47.68 8.08
C GLY A 94 48.58 -47.60 6.56
N GLU A 95 47.53 -46.97 6.03
CA GLU A 95 47.37 -46.80 4.57
C GLU A 95 46.93 -45.38 4.19
N THR A 96 47.73 -44.71 3.37
CA THR A 96 47.38 -43.40 2.80
C THR A 96 46.56 -43.60 1.51
N ALA A 97 45.24 -43.68 1.62
CA ALA A 97 44.37 -43.58 0.45
C ALA A 97 44.20 -42.10 0.07
N SER A 98 45.16 -41.57 -0.70
CA SER A 98 45.11 -40.20 -1.20
C SER A 98 44.44 -40.17 -2.57
N GLY A 99 43.27 -39.52 -2.67
CA GLY A 99 42.71 -39.08 -3.95
C GLY A 99 41.51 -39.86 -4.48
N ILE A 100 40.53 -40.19 -3.65
CA ILE A 100 39.21 -40.55 -4.17
C ILE A 100 38.55 -39.25 -4.66
N GLY A 101 38.73 -38.96 -5.95
CA GLY A 101 38.08 -37.86 -6.63
C GLY A 101 36.62 -38.19 -6.93
N GLY A 102 35.72 -37.25 -6.63
CA GLY A 102 34.30 -37.37 -6.95
C GLY A 102 33.69 -36.02 -7.33
N THR A 103 32.52 -36.03 -7.98
CA THR A 103 31.71 -34.83 -8.18
C THR A 103 30.70 -34.75 -7.05
N LEU A 104 30.81 -33.74 -6.19
CA LEU A 104 29.77 -33.46 -5.20
C LEU A 104 28.63 -32.69 -5.89
N ILE A 105 27.41 -33.19 -5.74
CA ILE A 105 26.20 -32.45 -6.11
C ILE A 105 25.84 -31.55 -4.93
N SER A 106 25.78 -30.23 -5.14
CA SER A 106 25.51 -29.28 -4.07
C SER A 106 24.31 -28.39 -4.24
N GLY A 107 23.46 -28.44 -3.21
CA GLY A 107 23.25 -27.29 -2.32
C GLY A 107 22.71 -26.03 -2.97
N GLY A 108 21.46 -26.08 -3.42
CA GLY A 108 20.70 -24.86 -3.59
C GLY A 108 20.41 -24.21 -2.23
N HIS A 109 20.48 -22.88 -2.17
CA HIS A 109 19.94 -22.07 -1.08
C HIS A 109 18.89 -21.09 -1.61
N ALA A 110 18.20 -20.45 -0.68
CA ALA A 110 17.35 -19.30 -0.92
C ALA A 110 17.72 -18.19 0.07
N HIS A 111 17.32 -16.96 -0.25
CA HIS A 111 17.40 -15.79 0.62
C HIS A 111 16.04 -15.46 1.24
N ALA A 112 16.09 -14.95 2.47
CA ALA A 112 14.99 -14.13 2.97
C ALA A 112 15.00 -12.79 2.19
N LEU A 113 13.85 -12.37 1.69
CA LEU A 113 13.69 -11.06 1.05
C LEU A 113 13.11 -10.08 2.07
N ILE A 114 13.77 -8.92 2.24
CA ILE A 114 13.14 -7.73 2.83
C ILE A 114 12.66 -6.85 1.68
N ALA A 115 11.47 -6.29 1.85
CA ALA A 115 10.83 -5.54 0.81
C ALA A 115 10.14 -4.29 1.36
N THR A 116 10.30 -3.19 0.64
CA THR A 116 9.57 -1.94 0.89
C THR A 116 8.77 -1.55 -0.35
N VAL A 117 7.57 -1.00 -0.13
CA VAL A 117 6.72 -0.46 -1.18
C VAL A 117 6.33 0.96 -0.79
N ASP A 118 6.72 1.91 -1.62
CA ASP A 118 6.23 3.27 -1.52
C ASP A 118 5.23 3.51 -2.64
N TRP A 119 3.96 3.64 -2.24
CA TRP A 119 2.88 3.90 -3.16
C TRP A 119 1.80 4.71 -2.46
N VAL A 120 1.43 5.80 -3.13
CA VAL A 120 0.30 6.65 -2.79
C VAL A 120 -0.41 6.96 -4.11
N PRO A 121 -1.74 6.78 -4.20
CA PRO A 121 -2.46 7.06 -5.44
C PRO A 121 -2.40 8.56 -5.80
N PRO A 122 -2.61 8.93 -7.09
CA PRO A 122 -2.64 10.32 -7.52
C PRO A 122 -3.62 11.14 -6.68
N HIS A 123 -3.10 12.17 -6.02
CA HIS A 123 -3.85 12.94 -5.04
C HIS A 123 -3.48 14.42 -5.08
N TYR A 124 -4.35 15.22 -4.47
CA TYR A 124 -4.09 16.60 -4.10
C TYR A 124 -4.21 16.74 -2.58
N THR A 125 -3.25 17.43 -1.94
CA THR A 125 -3.26 17.59 -0.49
C THR A 125 -4.08 18.80 -0.06
N LEU A 126 -4.97 18.58 0.90
CA LEU A 126 -5.74 19.61 1.60
C LEU A 126 -5.80 19.25 3.08
N VAL A 127 -6.02 20.23 3.95
CA VAL A 127 -6.37 19.90 5.34
C VAL A 127 -7.82 19.43 5.39
N TYR A 128 -8.15 18.59 6.37
CA TYR A 128 -9.52 18.27 6.70
C TYR A 128 -9.94 19.02 7.97
N ILE A 129 -11.16 19.54 7.97
CA ILE A 129 -11.77 20.18 9.14
C ILE A 129 -13.09 19.48 9.48
N LYS A 130 -13.40 19.39 10.77
CA LYS A 130 -14.61 18.76 11.31
C LYS A 130 -15.48 19.79 12.00
N ALA A 131 -16.76 19.81 11.68
CA ALA A 131 -17.76 20.59 12.39
C ALA A 131 -17.94 20.00 13.79
N VAL A 132 -17.80 20.82 14.83
CA VAL A 132 -17.97 20.39 16.25
C VAL A 132 -19.33 20.76 16.83
N LEU A 133 -20.08 21.60 16.13
CA LEU A 133 -21.45 22.00 16.43
C LEU A 133 -22.20 22.22 15.11
N GLU A 134 -23.52 22.40 15.16
CA GLU A 134 -24.29 22.76 13.97
C GLU A 134 -23.87 24.14 13.44
N THR A 135 -23.45 24.21 12.19
CA THR A 135 -22.82 25.39 11.59
C THR A 135 -23.16 25.53 10.10
N VAL A 136 -22.43 26.39 9.40
CA VAL A 136 -22.47 26.56 7.94
C VAL A 136 -21.13 26.20 7.33
N LEU A 137 -21.10 25.92 6.02
CA LEU A 137 -19.84 25.69 5.32
C LEU A 137 -19.06 27.00 5.24
N PRO A 138 -17.77 26.99 5.62
CA PRO A 138 -16.93 28.18 5.48
C PRO A 138 -16.52 28.38 4.01
N ALA A 139 -16.24 29.64 3.63
CA ALA A 139 -15.51 29.91 2.40
C ALA A 139 -14.18 29.14 2.41
N GLY A 140 -13.85 28.47 1.31
CA GLY A 140 -12.71 27.56 1.19
C GLY A 140 -13.01 26.10 1.53
N ALA A 141 -14.22 25.76 1.99
CA ALA A 141 -14.64 24.36 2.13
C ALA A 141 -14.67 23.68 0.76
N VAL A 142 -14.09 22.48 0.68
CA VAL A 142 -14.04 21.62 -0.50
C VAL A 142 -14.88 20.38 -0.24
N VAL A 143 -15.86 20.16 -1.10
CA VAL A 143 -16.84 19.07 -1.01
C VAL A 143 -17.00 18.37 -2.35
N TRP A 144 -17.66 17.22 -2.33
CA TRP A 144 -18.00 16.48 -3.54
C TRP A 144 -19.41 16.85 -4.00
N SER A 145 -19.68 16.70 -5.29
CA SER A 145 -20.99 16.91 -5.89
C SER A 145 -21.28 15.85 -6.93
N VAL A 146 -22.54 15.43 -7.01
CA VAL A 146 -23.04 14.57 -8.09
C VAL A 146 -23.48 15.38 -9.32
N ASP A 147 -23.37 16.71 -9.28
CA ASP A 147 -23.67 17.59 -10.41
C ASP A 147 -22.47 17.82 -11.32
N ALA A 148 -22.77 18.01 -12.60
CA ALA A 148 -21.78 18.27 -13.64
C ALA A 148 -21.13 19.67 -13.57
N ALA A 149 -21.71 20.60 -12.81
CA ALA A 149 -21.22 21.97 -12.69
C ALA A 149 -21.30 22.48 -11.25
N ALA A 150 -20.37 23.37 -10.90
CA ALA A 150 -20.42 24.08 -9.63
C ALA A 150 -21.59 25.09 -9.63
N PRO A 151 -22.40 25.15 -8.57
CA PRO A 151 -23.47 26.15 -8.45
C PRO A 151 -22.90 27.56 -8.21
N ALA A 152 -23.75 28.59 -8.30
CA ALA A 152 -23.34 29.97 -7.98
C ALA A 152 -22.79 30.09 -6.54
N GLY A 153 -21.68 30.82 -6.38
CA GLY A 153 -20.94 30.91 -5.12
C GLY A 153 -19.95 29.76 -4.88
N TRP A 154 -19.70 28.94 -5.91
CA TRP A 154 -18.78 27.81 -5.89
C TRP A 154 -17.89 27.80 -7.14
N SER A 155 -16.73 27.16 -7.03
CA SER A 155 -15.81 26.94 -8.15
C SER A 155 -15.41 25.47 -8.20
N VAL A 156 -15.21 24.91 -9.40
CA VAL A 156 -14.61 23.57 -9.55
C VAL A 156 -13.19 23.58 -9.00
N GLN A 157 -12.83 22.56 -8.22
CA GLN A 157 -11.46 22.41 -7.71
C GLN A 157 -10.58 21.75 -8.77
N ALA A 158 -9.98 22.57 -9.63
CA ALA A 158 -9.24 22.09 -10.81
C ALA A 158 -8.07 21.16 -10.46
N ASN A 159 -7.39 21.39 -9.33
CA ASN A 159 -6.27 20.54 -8.88
C ASN A 159 -6.71 19.13 -8.49
N ALA A 160 -7.99 18.92 -8.18
CA ALA A 160 -8.54 17.62 -7.80
C ALA A 160 -9.04 16.79 -9.00
N LYS A 161 -9.02 17.32 -10.24
CA LYS A 161 -9.41 16.54 -11.43
C LYS A 161 -8.54 15.28 -11.54
N GLY A 162 -9.18 14.10 -11.59
CA GLY A 162 -8.52 12.81 -11.71
C GLY A 162 -7.71 12.41 -10.48
N ARG A 163 -7.93 13.06 -9.33
CA ARG A 163 -7.14 12.89 -8.11
C ARG A 163 -8.02 12.71 -6.88
N PHE A 164 -7.53 11.92 -5.94
CA PHE A 164 -8.11 11.81 -4.60
C PHE A 164 -7.72 13.03 -3.75
N ILE A 165 -8.43 13.28 -2.65
CA ILE A 165 -7.99 14.25 -1.65
C ILE A 165 -7.31 13.52 -0.50
N ARG A 166 -6.01 13.82 -0.30
CA ARG A 166 -5.23 13.30 0.83
C ARG A 166 -5.10 14.39 1.89
N GLY A 167 -5.33 14.02 3.14
CA GLY A 167 -5.21 14.94 4.25
C GLY A 167 -3.77 15.31 4.55
N VAL A 168 -3.56 16.54 4.97
CA VAL A 168 -2.29 17.06 5.52
C VAL A 168 -2.59 17.88 6.77
N GLY A 169 -1.61 18.01 7.66
CA GLY A 169 -1.74 18.74 8.93
C GLY A 169 -1.44 20.24 8.86
N ASP A 170 -1.04 20.74 7.69
CA ASP A 170 -0.54 22.10 7.49
C ASP A 170 -1.07 22.75 6.19
N ASP A 171 -0.57 23.94 5.86
CA ASP A 171 -0.97 24.68 4.66
C ASP A 171 -0.37 24.14 3.34
N THR A 172 0.18 22.92 3.32
CA THR A 172 0.70 22.30 2.09
C THR A 172 -0.43 21.99 1.11
N ARG A 173 -0.27 22.43 -0.14
CA ARG A 173 -1.25 22.27 -1.23
C ARG A 173 -0.53 21.76 -2.48
N GLN A 174 -0.41 20.44 -2.59
CA GLN A 174 0.44 19.83 -3.60
C GLN A 174 -0.24 18.63 -4.26
N SER A 175 -0.03 18.50 -5.57
CA SER A 175 -0.32 17.29 -6.33
C SER A 175 0.79 16.27 -6.14
N GLY A 176 0.44 15.02 -5.91
CA GLY A 176 1.40 13.94 -5.72
C GLY A 176 0.80 12.57 -6.04
N GLY A 177 1.58 11.52 -5.75
CA GLY A 177 1.19 10.14 -5.99
C GLY A 177 1.40 9.67 -7.43
N ALA A 178 1.31 8.36 -7.64
CA ALA A 178 1.57 7.70 -8.91
C ALA A 178 0.60 6.54 -9.16
N GLY A 179 0.36 6.22 -10.44
CA GLY A 179 -0.36 5.00 -10.84
C GLY A 179 0.50 3.73 -10.77
N THR A 180 1.80 3.88 -10.49
CA THR A 180 2.76 2.78 -10.36
C THR A 180 3.34 2.78 -8.95
N ALA A 181 3.48 1.60 -8.37
CA ALA A 181 4.24 1.41 -7.14
C ALA A 181 5.68 1.09 -7.49
N THR A 182 6.62 1.74 -6.81
CA THR A 182 8.02 1.31 -6.80
C THR A 182 8.24 0.40 -5.60
N TYR A 183 9.09 -0.61 -5.79
CA TYR A 183 9.47 -1.52 -4.74
C TYR A 183 10.96 -1.83 -4.82
N ALA A 184 11.54 -2.12 -3.67
CA ALA A 184 12.89 -2.63 -3.56
C ALA A 184 12.86 -3.99 -2.87
N LEU A 185 13.50 -4.99 -3.46
CA LEU A 185 13.74 -6.29 -2.85
C LEU A 185 15.22 -6.38 -2.50
N ALA A 186 15.53 -6.64 -1.24
CA ALA A 186 16.89 -6.88 -0.75
C ALA A 186 17.00 -8.30 -0.20
N SER A 187 18.09 -9.01 -0.49
CA SER A 187 18.38 -10.28 0.19
C SER A 187 18.88 -9.97 1.60
N ALA A 188 18.08 -10.29 2.60
CA ALA A 188 18.27 -9.87 3.99
C ALA A 188 19.31 -10.67 4.77
N ILE A 189 19.53 -11.91 4.36
CA ILE A 189 20.41 -12.87 5.04
C ILE A 189 21.20 -13.57 3.95
N ALA A 190 22.47 -13.85 4.26
CA ALA A 190 23.28 -14.64 3.38
C ALA A 190 22.65 -16.01 3.16
N GLY A 191 22.59 -16.44 1.91
CA GLY A 191 22.02 -17.74 1.57
C GLY A 191 22.94 -18.86 2.08
N SER A 192 22.41 -19.75 2.91
CA SER A 192 23.14 -20.93 3.40
C SER A 192 22.72 -22.17 2.63
N HIS A 193 23.69 -22.97 2.16
CA HIS A 193 23.43 -24.24 1.47
C HIS A 193 24.27 -25.38 2.04
N THR A 194 23.84 -26.62 1.76
CA THR A 194 24.55 -27.86 2.13
C THR A 194 24.78 -28.75 0.92
N HIS A 195 25.95 -29.36 0.83
CA HIS A 195 26.26 -30.36 -0.20
C HIS A 195 25.73 -31.74 0.22
N LYS A 196 25.25 -32.56 -0.73
CA LYS A 196 25.05 -33.99 -0.51
C LYS A 196 26.29 -34.73 -1.02
N ASN A 197 26.86 -35.61 -0.19
CA ASN A 197 28.00 -36.41 -0.64
C ASN A 197 27.56 -37.36 -1.76
N ALA A 198 28.32 -37.43 -2.85
CA ALA A 198 28.10 -38.45 -3.87
C ALA A 198 28.48 -39.79 -3.25
N THR A 199 27.52 -40.70 -3.14
CA THR A 199 27.75 -42.05 -2.63
C THR A 199 28.59 -42.82 -3.64
N THR A 200 29.91 -42.65 -3.61
CA THR A 200 30.81 -43.60 -4.26
C THR A 200 31.00 -44.74 -3.28
N GLY A 201 30.46 -45.90 -3.63
CA GLY A 201 30.47 -47.10 -2.79
C GLY A 201 31.89 -47.45 -2.34
N LEU A 202 32.19 -47.16 -1.09
CA LEU A 202 33.26 -47.83 -0.37
C LEU A 202 32.61 -48.96 0.40
N ASP A 203 32.63 -50.15 -0.19
CA ASP A 203 32.39 -51.41 0.53
C ASP A 203 33.58 -51.67 1.46
N TYR A 204 33.63 -50.94 2.57
CA TYR A 204 34.27 -51.44 3.78
C TYR A 204 33.20 -52.19 4.54
N GLY A 205 33.37 -53.51 4.67
CA GLY A 205 32.36 -54.44 5.16
C GLY A 205 31.48 -53.88 6.28
N GLY A 206 30.20 -53.65 5.96
CA GLY A 206 29.14 -53.42 6.93
C GLY A 206 28.92 -51.96 7.36
N GLY A 207 28.51 -51.08 6.44
CA GLY A 207 27.78 -49.86 6.81
C GLY A 207 27.98 -48.68 5.87
N GLN A 208 26.90 -48.21 5.24
CA GLN A 208 26.91 -46.95 4.49
C GLN A 208 26.83 -45.77 5.46
N ALA A 209 27.94 -45.06 5.69
CA ALA A 209 27.93 -43.84 6.48
C ALA A 209 27.63 -42.62 5.59
N SER A 210 26.51 -41.95 5.82
CA SER A 210 26.13 -40.71 5.13
C SER A 210 26.44 -39.50 6.01
N TYR A 211 27.34 -38.63 5.56
CA TYR A 211 27.72 -37.41 6.29
C TYR A 211 27.17 -36.17 5.57
N SER A 212 26.58 -35.25 6.35
CA SER A 212 26.09 -33.95 5.87
C SER A 212 27.07 -32.85 6.27
N VAL A 213 27.30 -31.90 5.37
CA VAL A 213 28.35 -30.88 5.51
C VAL A 213 27.78 -29.47 5.72
N PRO A 214 27.97 -28.84 6.91
CA PRO A 214 27.56 -27.47 7.12
C PRO A 214 28.55 -26.47 6.48
N ALA A 215 27.99 -25.31 6.09
CA ALA A 215 28.43 -24.44 5.01
C ALA A 215 29.66 -23.53 5.27
N ARG A 216 30.26 -23.07 4.16
CA ARG A 216 30.95 -21.77 4.00
C ARG A 216 30.90 -21.37 2.52
N GLY A 217 30.71 -20.08 2.25
CA GLY A 217 30.24 -19.56 0.95
C GLY A 217 28.95 -18.71 1.05
N GLU A 218 28.54 -18.35 2.27
CA GLU A 218 27.48 -17.40 2.55
C GLU A 218 27.74 -16.06 1.83
N HIS A 219 26.75 -15.61 1.06
CA HIS A 219 26.80 -14.33 0.35
C HIS A 219 25.38 -13.77 0.24
N VAL A 220 25.30 -12.52 -0.22
CA VAL A 220 24.06 -11.79 -0.50
C VAL A 220 24.08 -11.29 -1.95
N HIS A 221 22.91 -10.95 -2.48
CA HIS A 221 22.77 -10.27 -3.76
C HIS A 221 22.56 -8.77 -3.55
N ALA A 222 22.88 -7.98 -4.57
CA ALA A 222 22.54 -6.56 -4.59
C ALA A 222 21.02 -6.36 -4.68
N ASP A 223 20.55 -5.23 -4.16
CA ASP A 223 19.14 -4.84 -4.21
C ASP A 223 18.60 -4.91 -5.64
N THR A 224 17.42 -5.50 -5.79
CA THR A 224 16.72 -5.62 -7.07
C THR A 224 15.53 -4.66 -7.06
N PRO A 225 15.70 -3.40 -7.49
CA PRO A 225 14.59 -2.46 -7.59
C PRO A 225 13.66 -2.85 -8.73
N GLY A 226 12.37 -2.60 -8.55
CA GLY A 226 11.36 -2.83 -9.56
C GLY A 226 10.22 -1.82 -9.46
N SER A 227 9.35 -1.85 -10.46
CA SER A 227 8.09 -1.10 -10.42
C SER A 227 6.98 -1.93 -11.02
N VAL A 228 5.76 -1.72 -10.55
CA VAL A 228 4.58 -2.39 -11.08
C VAL A 228 3.41 -1.43 -11.11
N SER A 229 2.56 -1.56 -12.14
CA SER A 229 1.31 -0.83 -12.19
C SER A 229 0.40 -1.29 -11.06
N VAL A 230 -0.15 -0.34 -10.32
CA VAL A 230 -1.03 -0.61 -9.19
C VAL A 230 -2.41 -0.03 -9.49
N PRO A 231 -3.49 -0.82 -9.34
CA PRO A 231 -4.83 -0.27 -9.50
C PRO A 231 -5.09 0.82 -8.46
N GLN A 232 -5.87 1.83 -8.84
CA GLN A 232 -6.35 2.82 -7.89
C GLN A 232 -7.20 2.14 -6.79
N PRO A 233 -7.29 2.73 -5.58
CA PRO A 233 -8.26 2.26 -4.59
C PRO A 233 -9.69 2.28 -5.15
N PRO A 234 -10.61 1.44 -4.64
CA PRO A 234 -12.00 1.49 -5.06
C PRO A 234 -12.55 2.92 -4.94
N TYR A 235 -13.17 3.41 -6.02
CA TYR A 235 -13.58 4.80 -6.10
C TYR A 235 -14.98 4.99 -6.69
N LEU A 236 -15.53 6.17 -6.40
CA LEU A 236 -16.63 6.79 -7.14
C LEU A 236 -16.20 8.19 -7.59
N ALA A 237 -16.26 8.45 -8.90
CA ALA A 237 -15.92 9.73 -9.47
C ALA A 237 -17.04 10.76 -9.23
N LEU A 238 -16.70 11.91 -8.64
CA LEU A 238 -17.60 13.00 -8.30
C LEU A 238 -16.95 14.34 -8.67
N LEU A 239 -17.76 15.38 -8.90
CA LEU A 239 -17.23 16.72 -9.10
C LEU A 239 -16.68 17.25 -7.78
N CYS A 240 -15.40 17.61 -7.75
CA CYS A 240 -14.81 18.30 -6.60
C CYS A 240 -15.05 19.80 -6.73
N ILE A 241 -15.73 20.40 -5.77
CA ILE A 241 -16.08 21.83 -5.77
C ILE A 241 -15.66 22.51 -4.47
N ARG A 242 -15.39 23.80 -4.57
CA ARG A 242 -14.98 24.65 -3.47
C ARG A 242 -15.94 25.81 -3.29
N SER A 243 -16.31 26.09 -2.04
CA SER A 243 -17.13 27.24 -1.69
C SER A 243 -16.33 28.53 -1.78
N THR A 244 -16.82 29.54 -2.47
CA THR A 244 -16.21 30.89 -2.48
C THR A 244 -16.82 31.82 -1.45
N VAL A 245 -17.91 31.39 -0.80
CA VAL A 245 -18.65 32.14 0.21
C VAL A 245 -18.95 31.24 1.42
N THR A 246 -19.17 31.84 2.59
CA THR A 246 -19.70 31.11 3.75
C THR A 246 -21.21 30.96 3.59
N GLY A 247 -21.75 29.76 3.81
CA GLY A 247 -23.18 29.53 3.62
C GLY A 247 -23.65 28.11 3.89
N LYS A 248 -24.97 27.92 3.80
CA LYS A 248 -25.60 26.61 3.98
C LYS A 248 -25.23 25.66 2.84
N VAL A 249 -25.31 24.36 3.14
CA VAL A 249 -25.08 23.29 2.19
C VAL A 249 -26.20 23.28 1.16
N LYS A 250 -25.85 23.21 -0.13
CA LYS A 250 -26.83 23.03 -1.21
C LYS A 250 -27.08 21.55 -1.43
N THR A 251 -28.23 21.24 -2.03
CA THR A 251 -28.62 19.88 -2.38
C THR A 251 -27.56 19.25 -3.31
N ARG A 252 -27.50 17.90 -3.32
CA ARG A 252 -26.60 17.13 -4.22
C ARG A 252 -25.09 17.28 -3.93
N MET A 253 -24.72 17.96 -2.86
CA MET A 253 -23.38 17.92 -2.28
C MET A 253 -23.22 16.68 -1.40
N VAL A 254 -22.01 16.12 -1.38
CA VAL A 254 -21.64 14.92 -0.64
C VAL A 254 -20.45 15.23 0.26
N MET A 255 -20.58 14.89 1.54
CA MET A 255 -19.57 15.17 2.56
C MET A 255 -19.36 13.97 3.46
N ALA A 256 -18.15 13.87 4.03
CA ALA A 256 -17.85 12.86 5.02
C ALA A 256 -18.54 13.22 6.35
N TYR A 257 -18.91 12.21 7.11
CA TYR A 257 -19.61 12.32 8.38
C TYR A 257 -19.06 11.31 9.37
N ASP A 258 -18.40 11.86 10.39
CA ASP A 258 -17.90 11.12 11.55
C ASP A 258 -18.96 11.16 12.65
N GLY A 259 -19.96 10.31 12.47
CA GLY A 259 -21.06 10.06 13.38
C GLY A 259 -21.71 8.71 13.05
N VAL A 260 -22.72 8.29 13.81
CA VAL A 260 -23.36 6.98 13.59
C VAL A 260 -24.47 7.06 12.54
N ALA A 261 -24.55 6.09 11.63
CA ALA A 261 -25.56 6.08 10.56
C ALA A 261 -27.01 6.19 11.06
N ALA A 262 -27.31 5.57 12.21
CA ALA A 262 -28.65 5.59 12.81
C ALA A 262 -29.05 6.97 13.35
N SER A 263 -28.11 7.90 13.53
CA SER A 263 -28.35 9.25 14.05
C SER A 263 -28.07 10.33 13.01
N ILE A 264 -28.11 10.00 11.71
CA ILE A 264 -27.96 11.00 10.65
C ILE A 264 -29.06 12.07 10.85
N PRO A 265 -28.71 13.36 10.95
CA PRO A 265 -29.67 14.41 11.26
C PRO A 265 -30.75 14.59 10.20
N THR A 266 -31.93 15.07 10.61
CA THR A 266 -33.02 15.42 9.71
C THR A 266 -32.55 16.36 8.61
N GLY A 267 -32.99 16.09 7.38
CA GLY A 267 -32.54 16.84 6.20
C GLY A 267 -31.26 16.28 5.56
N TRP A 268 -30.75 15.14 6.05
CA TRP A 268 -29.62 14.42 5.47
C TRP A 268 -29.96 12.96 5.18
N ARG A 269 -29.24 12.36 4.24
CA ARG A 269 -29.35 10.95 3.83
C ARG A 269 -27.96 10.34 3.74
N LEU A 270 -27.88 9.05 4.06
CA LEU A 270 -26.67 8.24 3.84
C LEU A 270 -26.45 8.03 2.33
N CYS A 271 -25.20 8.13 1.89
CA CYS A 271 -24.77 7.79 0.54
C CYS A 271 -24.50 6.29 0.41
N ASP A 272 -25.57 5.49 0.40
CA ASP A 272 -25.55 4.02 0.34
C ASP A 272 -26.15 3.46 -0.97
N GLY A 273 -26.46 4.32 -1.94
CA GLY A 273 -27.10 3.93 -3.20
C GLY A 273 -28.62 3.83 -3.14
N THR A 274 -29.22 3.96 -1.95
CA THR A 274 -30.67 3.99 -1.79
C THR A 274 -31.20 5.42 -1.87
N ASN A 275 -32.51 5.56 -2.08
CA ASN A 275 -33.20 6.87 -2.05
C ASN A 275 -32.60 7.92 -3.00
N GLY A 276 -32.00 7.49 -4.12
CA GLY A 276 -31.38 8.37 -5.11
C GLY A 276 -30.03 8.96 -4.70
N THR A 277 -29.43 8.48 -3.62
CA THR A 277 -28.08 8.87 -3.20
C THR A 277 -27.00 8.08 -3.97
N PRO A 278 -25.78 8.63 -4.14
CA PRO A 278 -24.66 7.82 -4.62
C PRO A 278 -24.29 6.74 -3.59
N ASP A 279 -23.68 5.63 -4.03
CA ASP A 279 -23.15 4.60 -3.12
C ASP A 279 -21.64 4.77 -2.93
N LEU A 280 -21.24 5.25 -1.75
CA LEU A 280 -19.84 5.47 -1.39
C LEU A 280 -19.29 4.43 -0.40
N ARG A 281 -20.09 3.44 0.00
CA ARG A 281 -19.63 2.39 0.92
C ARG A 281 -18.44 1.64 0.31
N GLY A 282 -17.35 1.53 1.07
CA GLY A 282 -16.09 0.91 0.64
C GLY A 282 -15.36 1.65 -0.48
N ARG A 283 -15.71 2.91 -0.76
CA ARG A 283 -15.13 3.69 -1.87
C ARG A 283 -14.58 5.02 -1.39
N LEU A 284 -13.50 5.46 -2.05
CA LEU A 284 -12.97 6.81 -1.93
C LEU A 284 -13.62 7.71 -3.00
N PRO A 285 -14.05 8.92 -2.67
CA PRO A 285 -14.39 9.91 -3.69
C PRO A 285 -13.15 10.28 -4.53
N LEU A 286 -13.31 10.27 -5.85
CA LEU A 286 -12.29 10.66 -6.82
C LEU A 286 -12.79 11.87 -7.61
N GLY A 287 -11.94 12.87 -7.86
CA GLY A 287 -12.35 13.98 -8.72
C GLY A 287 -12.58 13.52 -10.15
N SER A 288 -13.79 13.74 -10.67
CA SER A 288 -14.10 13.55 -12.08
C SER A 288 -13.16 14.36 -12.95
N ASP A 289 -12.81 13.82 -14.11
CA ASP A 289 -11.95 14.48 -15.08
C ASP A 289 -12.46 14.25 -16.50
N PRO A 290 -13.25 15.18 -17.05
CA PRO A 290 -13.77 15.05 -18.40
C PRO A 290 -12.65 15.06 -19.46
N ASP A 291 -11.45 15.59 -19.16
CA ASP A 291 -10.35 15.67 -20.13
C ASP A 291 -9.75 14.29 -20.39
N THR A 292 -9.81 13.40 -19.40
CA THR A 292 -9.35 12.01 -19.48
C THR A 292 -10.51 11.01 -19.66
N GLY A 293 -11.75 11.50 -19.77
CA GLY A 293 -12.95 10.68 -19.91
C GLY A 293 -13.48 10.09 -18.60
N LEU A 294 -12.92 10.48 -17.44
CA LEU A 294 -13.41 10.07 -16.12
C LEU A 294 -14.68 10.84 -15.75
N ALA A 295 -15.82 10.34 -16.19
CA ALA A 295 -17.13 10.96 -15.96
C ALA A 295 -17.58 10.85 -14.49
N ILE A 296 -18.44 11.79 -14.07
CA ILE A 296 -19.14 11.72 -12.78
C ILE A 296 -20.00 10.45 -12.74
N GLY A 297 -19.97 9.75 -11.61
CA GLY A 297 -20.65 8.47 -11.42
C GLY A 297 -19.83 7.24 -11.84
N ALA A 298 -18.66 7.43 -12.48
CA ALA A 298 -17.78 6.32 -12.80
C ALA A 298 -17.29 5.63 -11.52
N VAL A 299 -17.36 4.30 -11.50
CA VAL A 299 -16.80 3.45 -10.44
C VAL A 299 -15.65 2.64 -10.98
N GLY A 300 -14.65 2.38 -10.16
CA GLY A 300 -13.49 1.58 -10.55
C GLY A 300 -12.51 1.38 -9.41
N GLY A 301 -11.30 0.94 -9.74
CA GLY A 301 -10.29 0.60 -8.75
C GLY A 301 -10.46 -0.80 -8.15
N SER A 302 -9.51 -1.21 -7.31
CA SER A 302 -9.47 -2.51 -6.66
C SER A 302 -8.60 -2.47 -5.41
N GLU A 303 -8.95 -3.23 -4.37
CA GLU A 303 -8.04 -3.52 -3.23
C GLU A 303 -7.17 -4.77 -3.47
N GLY A 304 -7.15 -5.25 -4.71
CA GLY A 304 -6.51 -6.50 -5.09
C GLY A 304 -4.98 -6.45 -4.96
N THR A 305 -4.43 -7.62 -4.78
CA THR A 305 -3.00 -7.87 -4.78
C THR A 305 -2.46 -7.90 -6.21
N VAL A 306 -1.26 -7.34 -6.42
CA VAL A 306 -0.55 -7.34 -7.71
C VAL A 306 0.63 -8.31 -7.66
N SER A 307 0.70 -9.25 -8.59
CA SER A 307 1.82 -10.18 -8.69
C SER A 307 3.07 -9.49 -9.22
N ILE A 308 4.22 -9.82 -8.64
CA ILE A 308 5.54 -9.43 -9.13
C ILE A 308 6.39 -10.68 -9.36
N THR A 309 7.25 -10.63 -10.36
CA THR A 309 8.20 -11.68 -10.70
C THR A 309 9.41 -11.04 -11.35
N GLY A 310 10.59 -11.62 -11.13
CA GLY A 310 11.81 -11.16 -11.75
C GLY A 310 13.01 -12.03 -11.42
N ALA A 311 14.19 -11.55 -11.80
CA ALA A 311 15.45 -12.19 -11.52
C ALA A 311 16.30 -11.28 -10.62
N ILE A 312 16.98 -11.89 -9.67
CA ILE A 312 18.03 -11.29 -8.84
C ILE A 312 19.35 -11.46 -9.61
N ALA A 313 20.12 -10.37 -9.69
CA ALA A 313 21.37 -10.35 -10.45
C ALA A 313 22.34 -11.46 -9.98
N ALA A 314 23.01 -12.12 -10.91
CA ALA A 314 23.92 -13.19 -10.58
C ALA A 314 25.18 -12.68 -9.85
N VAL A 315 25.68 -13.46 -8.90
CA VAL A 315 26.90 -13.18 -8.14
C VAL A 315 27.89 -14.33 -8.33
N THR A 316 29.17 -13.97 -8.44
CA THR A 316 30.28 -14.91 -8.49
C THR A 316 30.94 -15.00 -7.12
N ILE A 317 30.94 -16.20 -6.54
CA ILE A 317 31.46 -16.47 -5.20
C ILE A 317 32.56 -17.53 -5.30
N THR A 318 33.68 -17.25 -4.64
CA THR A 318 34.69 -18.25 -4.34
C THR A 318 34.39 -18.84 -2.97
N HIS A 319 34.33 -20.16 -2.88
CA HIS A 319 34.20 -20.83 -1.60
C HIS A 319 35.01 -22.13 -1.56
N ASN A 320 35.37 -22.55 -0.35
CA ASN A 320 36.07 -23.81 -0.07
C ASN A 320 35.52 -24.41 1.23
N HIS A 321 35.66 -25.72 1.45
CA HIS A 321 35.39 -26.25 2.79
C HIS A 321 36.10 -27.53 3.22
N TRP A 322 36.41 -27.59 4.52
CA TRP A 322 36.95 -28.70 5.31
C TRP A 322 35.96 -29.26 6.36
N GLN A 323 35.53 -30.52 6.22
CA GLN A 323 34.83 -31.20 7.30
C GLN A 323 35.75 -32.05 8.16
N ALA A 324 35.61 -31.94 9.48
CA ALA A 324 36.09 -32.96 10.41
C ALA A 324 34.90 -33.84 10.84
N SER A 325 34.98 -35.13 10.59
CA SER A 325 34.08 -36.15 11.14
C SER A 325 34.73 -36.70 12.41
N GLY A 326 33.98 -36.81 13.50
CA GLY A 326 34.42 -37.62 14.65
C GLY A 326 34.50 -39.08 14.21
N GLY A 327 35.71 -39.62 14.11
CA GLY A 327 35.93 -41.02 13.74
C GLY A 327 35.53 -41.97 14.88
N GLN A 328 35.23 -43.24 14.53
CA GLN A 328 35.51 -44.31 15.49
C GLN A 328 37.04 -44.32 15.71
N ASP A 329 37.46 -44.29 16.98
CA ASP A 329 38.87 -44.41 17.40
C ASP A 329 39.75 -43.13 17.28
N ASP A 330 39.17 -41.95 17.50
CA ASP A 330 39.88 -40.65 17.59
C ASP A 330 40.69 -40.23 16.34
N GLN A 331 40.52 -40.90 15.20
CA GLN A 331 41.17 -40.51 13.94
C GLN A 331 40.32 -39.47 13.18
N PRO A 332 40.89 -38.33 12.77
CA PRO A 332 40.16 -37.29 12.03
C PRO A 332 39.92 -37.71 10.58
N MET A 333 38.68 -38.11 10.25
CA MET A 333 38.26 -38.37 8.86
C MET A 333 37.59 -37.13 8.26
N GLY A 334 37.97 -36.69 7.06
CA GLY A 334 37.49 -35.42 6.50
C GLY A 334 37.42 -35.31 4.98
N GLY A 335 36.41 -34.59 4.50
CA GLY A 335 36.25 -34.22 3.08
C GLY A 335 36.69 -32.77 2.84
N TYR A 336 37.41 -32.53 1.74
CA TYR A 336 37.89 -31.20 1.35
C TYR A 336 37.78 -30.93 -0.15
N HIS A 337 37.34 -29.72 -0.51
CA HIS A 337 37.62 -29.19 -1.84
C HIS A 337 38.35 -27.84 -1.76
N ASP A 338 39.26 -27.64 -2.72
CA ASP A 338 39.96 -26.38 -2.96
C ASP A 338 39.00 -25.27 -3.43
N ASP A 339 39.47 -24.03 -3.47
CA ASP A 339 38.70 -22.86 -3.92
C ASP A 339 37.97 -23.12 -5.24
N TYR A 340 36.64 -23.11 -5.17
CA TYR A 340 35.78 -23.23 -6.34
C TYR A 340 35.06 -21.91 -6.60
N ILE A 341 35.18 -21.43 -7.84
CA ILE A 341 34.49 -20.23 -8.31
C ILE A 341 33.17 -20.65 -8.93
N TRP A 342 32.08 -20.08 -8.44
CA TRP A 342 30.75 -20.37 -8.93
C TRP A 342 29.89 -19.12 -9.08
N THR A 343 29.16 -19.05 -10.20
CA THR A 343 28.26 -17.95 -10.52
C THR A 343 26.81 -18.46 -10.55
N HIS A 344 25.92 -17.75 -9.86
CA HIS A 344 24.48 -18.03 -9.89
C HIS A 344 23.65 -16.81 -9.58
N GLY A 345 22.35 -16.91 -9.85
CA GLY A 345 21.35 -15.94 -9.43
C GLY A 345 20.11 -16.67 -8.93
N HIS A 346 19.08 -15.89 -8.64
CA HIS A 346 17.77 -16.40 -8.24
C HIS A 346 16.68 -15.76 -9.09
N THR A 347 15.57 -16.46 -9.25
CA THR A 347 14.29 -15.83 -9.56
C THR A 347 13.53 -15.48 -8.27
N TYR A 348 12.71 -14.43 -8.31
CA TYR A 348 11.77 -14.10 -7.24
C TYR A 348 10.34 -14.07 -7.76
N SER A 349 9.41 -14.39 -6.88
CA SER A 349 7.98 -14.18 -7.09
C SER A 349 7.34 -13.66 -5.82
N GLY A 350 6.33 -12.83 -5.98
CA GLY A 350 5.69 -12.21 -4.84
C GLY A 350 4.43 -11.45 -5.20
N THR A 351 3.95 -10.74 -4.21
CA THR A 351 2.68 -10.03 -4.23
C THR A 351 2.82 -8.72 -3.49
N ILE A 352 2.37 -7.65 -4.12
CA ILE A 352 2.19 -6.33 -3.49
C ILE A 352 0.71 -6.16 -3.20
N THR A 353 0.39 -5.80 -1.96
CA THR A 353 -0.95 -5.41 -1.55
C THR A 353 -0.93 -3.90 -1.27
N PRO A 354 -1.21 -3.08 -2.29
CA PRO A 354 -1.20 -1.64 -2.16
C PRO A 354 -2.45 -1.20 -1.40
N ARG A 355 -2.25 -0.53 -0.26
CA ARG A 355 -3.37 0.00 0.53
C ARG A 355 -3.06 1.44 0.89
N ALA A 356 -3.74 2.35 0.21
CA ALA A 356 -3.70 3.76 0.57
C ALA A 356 -4.13 3.90 2.04
N LYS A 357 -3.39 4.70 2.84
CA LYS A 357 -3.78 4.95 4.23
C LYS A 357 -5.12 5.65 4.27
N TRP A 358 -6.06 5.15 5.06
CA TRP A 358 -7.43 5.65 5.06
C TRP A 358 -7.96 5.85 6.47
N TYR A 359 -9.01 6.67 6.56
CA TYR A 359 -9.91 6.79 7.69
C TYR A 359 -11.34 6.59 7.20
N ALA A 360 -12.11 5.76 7.90
CA ALA A 360 -13.47 5.42 7.52
C ALA A 360 -14.48 6.38 8.15
N ALA A 361 -15.31 6.99 7.31
CA ALA A 361 -16.42 7.85 7.70
C ALA A 361 -17.65 7.51 6.86
N HIS A 362 -18.86 7.79 7.34
CA HIS A 362 -20.01 7.76 6.45
C HIS A 362 -19.90 8.89 5.43
N PHE A 363 -20.56 8.75 4.28
CA PHE A 363 -20.83 9.88 3.40
C PHE A 363 -22.31 10.19 3.46
N ILE A 364 -22.64 11.47 3.58
CA ILE A 364 -24.01 11.96 3.64
C ILE A 364 -24.24 13.07 2.61
N THR A 365 -25.49 13.21 2.19
CA THR A 365 -25.95 14.24 1.28
C THR A 365 -27.28 14.83 1.77
N PRO A 366 -27.59 16.11 1.51
CA PRO A 366 -28.89 16.67 1.87
C PRO A 366 -30.06 15.87 1.27
N ALA A 367 -31.12 15.71 2.07
CA ALA A 367 -32.37 15.13 1.64
C ALA A 367 -33.15 16.17 0.81
N SER A 368 -33.25 15.94 -0.49
CA SER A 368 -33.81 16.83 -1.54
C SER A 368 -33.04 18.11 -1.81
#